data_AF-A0A443SS30-F1
#
_entry.id   AF-A0A443SS30-F1
#
_cell.length_a   1.000
_cell.length_b   1.000
_cell.length_c   1.000
_cell.angle_alpha   90.00
_cell.angle_beta   90.00
_cell.angle_gamma   90.00
#
_symmetry.space_group_name_H-M   'P 1'
#
loop_
_entity.id
_entity.type
_entity.pdbx_description
1 polymer ?
#
loop_
_entity_poly.entity_id
_entity_poly.type
_entity_poly.pdbx_seq_one_letter_code
_entity_poly.pdbx_strand_id
1 'polypeptide(L)'
;MSIEFRFLEKSSKVETKTGQVYVGALETLARIFLVFFFAGTDTTANVTVHGITLFAKYPEIQQKVFNELEVFNKESGIWFKDIENLHYTRACITEIMRFACIAPLNLIHINSGCII
;
A
#
# COMPACT_ATOMS: atom_id res chain seq x y z
N MET A 1 11.23 -7.53 5.70
CA MET A 1 12.11 -6.53 5.06
C MET A 1 13.51 -7.08 4.70
N SER A 2 14.30 -7.67 5.63
CA SER A 2 15.66 -8.18 5.29
C SER A 2 15.72 -9.36 4.32
N ILE A 3 14.63 -10.12 4.14
CA ILE A 3 14.59 -11.25 3.19
C ILE A 3 14.30 -10.80 1.74
N GLU A 4 13.62 -9.67 1.55
CA GLU A 4 13.27 -9.13 0.22
C GLU A 4 14.47 -8.48 -0.46
N PHE A 5 15.28 -7.74 0.29
CA PHE A 5 16.52 -7.15 -0.23
C PHE A 5 17.49 -8.21 -0.77
N ARG A 6 17.52 -9.39 -0.13
CA ARG A 6 18.38 -10.51 -0.53
C ARG A 6 17.94 -11.16 -1.84
N PHE A 7 16.66 -11.06 -2.19
CA PHE A 7 16.13 -11.53 -3.48
C PHE A 7 16.57 -10.59 -4.62
N LEU A 8 16.48 -9.27 -4.40
CA LEU A 8 16.88 -8.26 -5.39
C LEU A 8 18.40 -8.21 -5.64
N GLU A 9 19.21 -8.48 -4.62
CA GLU A 9 20.68 -8.53 -4.75
C GLU A 9 21.14 -9.71 -5.64
N LYS A 10 20.39 -10.83 -5.62
CA LYS A 10 20.75 -12.04 -6.35
C LYS A 10 20.50 -11.95 -7.86
N SER A 11 19.62 -11.04 -8.30
CA SER A 11 19.30 -10.84 -9.74
C SER A 11 20.35 -10.00 -10.48
N SER A 12 21.21 -9.24 -9.78
CA SER A 12 22.14 -8.27 -10.38
C SER A 12 23.36 -8.84 -11.12
N LYS A 13 23.54 -10.17 -11.22
CA LYS A 13 24.76 -10.77 -11.80
C LYS A 13 24.51 -11.54 -13.09
N VAL A 14 24.13 -10.88 -14.18
CA VAL A 14 24.18 -11.48 -15.53
C VAL A 14 24.53 -10.42 -16.59
N GLU A 15 25.65 -10.59 -17.31
CA GLU A 15 26.03 -9.73 -18.44
C GLU A 15 26.36 -10.48 -19.77
N THR A 16 25.73 -10.08 -20.90
CA THR A 16 26.09 -10.23 -22.35
C THR A 16 25.33 -9.31 -23.36
N LYS A 17 26.06 -8.56 -24.21
CA LYS A 17 25.75 -7.21 -24.77
C LYS A 17 24.53 -6.92 -25.70
N THR A 18 23.82 -7.87 -26.30
CA THR A 18 22.65 -7.56 -27.19
C THR A 18 21.36 -8.23 -26.74
N GLY A 19 21.46 -9.44 -26.17
CA GLY A 19 20.41 -10.04 -25.34
C GLY A 19 20.27 -9.36 -23.98
N GLN A 20 21.32 -8.70 -23.48
CA GLN A 20 21.31 -7.97 -22.21
C GLN A 20 20.30 -6.84 -22.13
N VAL A 21 20.06 -6.13 -23.23
CA VAL A 21 19.17 -4.96 -23.17
C VAL A 21 17.74 -5.41 -22.89
N TYR A 22 17.31 -6.52 -23.52
CA TYR A 22 16.00 -7.13 -23.26
C TYR A 22 15.95 -7.87 -21.92
N VAL A 23 17.02 -8.59 -21.55
CA VAL A 23 17.11 -9.27 -20.25
C VAL A 23 17.11 -8.25 -19.11
N GLY A 24 17.80 -7.12 -19.25
CA GLY A 24 17.81 -6.02 -18.29
C GLY A 24 16.48 -5.26 -18.23
N ALA A 25 15.78 -5.09 -19.36
CA ALA A 25 14.43 -4.51 -19.37
C ALA A 25 13.41 -5.42 -18.66
N LEU A 26 13.46 -6.73 -18.92
CA LEU A 26 12.59 -7.70 -18.26
C LEU A 26 12.89 -7.80 -16.76
N GLU A 27 14.17 -7.78 -16.39
CA GLU A 27 14.59 -7.77 -14.99
C GLU A 27 14.13 -6.49 -14.28
N THR A 28 14.23 -5.33 -14.93
CA THR A 28 13.73 -4.06 -14.39
C THR A 28 12.21 -4.10 -14.19
N LEU A 29 11.46 -4.63 -15.16
CA LEU A 29 10.01 -4.83 -15.04
C LEU A 29 9.68 -5.75 -13.86
N ALA A 30 10.41 -6.85 -13.71
CA ALA A 30 10.23 -7.78 -12.59
C ALA A 30 10.52 -7.11 -11.23
N ARG A 31 11.59 -6.31 -11.14
CA ARG A 31 11.92 -5.54 -9.93
C ARG A 31 10.84 -4.53 -9.60
N ILE A 32 10.35 -3.79 -10.59
CA ILE A 32 9.26 -2.81 -10.44
C ILE A 32 8.00 -3.51 -9.91
N PHE A 33 7.61 -4.63 -10.53
CA PHE A 33 6.45 -5.41 -10.09
C PHE A 33 6.58 -5.85 -8.63
N LEU A 34 7.74 -6.38 -8.24
CA LEU A 34 7.99 -6.81 -6.86
C LEU A 34 7.90 -5.64 -5.88
N VAL A 35 8.52 -4.50 -6.20
CA VAL A 35 8.46 -3.29 -5.37
C VAL A 35 7.01 -2.84 -5.20
N PHE A 36 6.23 -2.76 -6.27
CA PHE A 36 4.81 -2.36 -6.20
C PHE A 36 3.98 -3.34 -5.40
N PHE A 37 4.17 -4.65 -5.61
CA PHE A 37 3.42 -5.68 -4.92
C PHE A 37 3.67 -5.60 -3.41
N PHE A 38 4.93 -5.61 -2.96
CA PHE A 38 5.25 -5.56 -1.53
C PHE A 38 4.90 -4.22 -0.89
N ALA A 39 5.22 -3.09 -1.56
CA ALA A 39 4.90 -1.77 -1.03
C ALA A 39 3.39 -1.59 -0.83
N GLY A 40 2.57 -2.14 -1.73
CA GLY A 40 1.10 -2.11 -1.61
C GLY A 40 0.55 -3.11 -0.61
N THR A 41 1.06 -4.35 -0.59
CA THR A 41 0.52 -5.42 0.26
C THR A 41 0.78 -5.18 1.74
N ASP A 42 2.05 -4.95 2.14
CA ASP A 42 2.41 -4.87 3.56
C ASP A 42 1.76 -3.65 4.23
N THR A 43 1.78 -2.50 3.54
CA THR A 43 1.17 -1.27 4.04
C THR A 43 -0.35 -1.39 4.14
N THR A 44 -1.04 -1.86 3.10
CA THR A 44 -2.51 -1.97 3.11
C THR A 44 -3.00 -3.01 4.11
N ALA A 45 -2.29 -4.13 4.25
CA ALA A 45 -2.60 -5.15 5.25
C ALA A 45 -2.54 -4.57 6.67
N ASN A 46 -1.49 -3.81 6.97
CA ASN A 46 -1.35 -3.21 8.29
C ASN A 46 -2.41 -2.13 8.56
N VAL A 47 -2.75 -1.27 7.58
CA VAL A 47 -3.88 -0.32 7.72
C VAL A 47 -5.17 -1.07 8.08
N THR A 48 -5.43 -2.17 7.37
CA THR A 48 -6.66 -2.96 7.54
C THR A 48 -6.75 -3.57 8.93
N VAL A 49 -5.67 -4.16 9.44
CA VAL A 49 -5.61 -4.73 10.80
C VAL A 49 -5.87 -3.65 11.85
N HIS A 50 -5.24 -2.47 11.71
CA HIS A 50 -5.49 -1.36 12.61
C HIS A 50 -6.94 -0.85 12.51
N GLY A 51 -7.49 -0.75 11.31
CA GLY A 51 -8.87 -0.34 11.08
C GLY A 51 -9.90 -1.27 11.73
N ILE A 52 -9.75 -2.58 11.53
CA ILE A 52 -10.61 -3.59 12.17
C ILE A 52 -10.48 -3.52 13.69
N THR A 53 -9.26 -3.37 14.21
CA THR A 53 -9.01 -3.22 15.65
C THR A 53 -9.71 -1.98 16.22
N LEU A 54 -9.66 -0.86 15.50
CA LEU A 54 -10.34 0.38 15.90
C LEU A 54 -11.86 0.23 15.85
N PHE A 55 -12.42 -0.43 14.83
CA PHE A 55 -13.85 -0.70 14.78
C PHE A 55 -14.32 -1.62 15.92
N ALA A 56 -13.54 -2.66 16.25
CA ALA A 56 -13.84 -3.53 17.39
C ALA A 56 -13.82 -2.78 18.73
N LYS A 57 -12.97 -1.75 18.87
CA LYS A 57 -12.88 -0.92 20.07
C LYS A 57 -13.96 0.16 20.16
N TYR A 58 -14.40 0.68 19.01
CA TYR A 58 -15.35 1.80 18.90
C TYR A 58 -16.56 1.41 18.04
N PRO A 59 -17.45 0.54 18.57
CA PRO A 59 -18.62 0.04 17.82
C PRO A 59 -19.56 1.16 17.37
N GLU A 60 -19.61 2.30 18.07
CA GLU A 60 -20.38 3.48 17.68
C GLU A 60 -19.89 4.12 16.39
N ILE A 61 -18.57 4.07 16.14
CA ILE A 61 -17.97 4.57 14.89
C ILE A 61 -18.29 3.58 13.76
N GLN A 62 -18.15 2.28 14.02
CA GLN A 62 -18.49 1.22 13.07
C GLN A 62 -19.96 1.33 12.63
N GLN A 63 -20.89 1.58 13.56
CA GLN A 63 -22.32 1.74 13.24
C GLN A 63 -22.56 2.95 12.33
N LYS A 64 -21.87 4.07 12.55
CA LYS A 64 -21.99 5.25 11.68
C LYS A 64 -21.48 4.98 10.26
N VAL A 65 -20.36 4.26 10.12
CA VAL A 65 -19.88 3.81 8.81
C VAL A 65 -20.92 2.89 8.15
N PHE A 66 -21.46 1.92 8.89
CA PHE A 66 -22.48 1.02 8.36
C PHE A 66 -23.73 1.75 7.88
N ASN A 67 -24.22 2.72 8.66
CA ASN A 67 -25.40 3.52 8.28
C ASN A 67 -25.16 4.34 7.01
N GLU A 68 -23.95 4.88 6.81
CA GLU A 68 -23.60 5.57 5.56
C GLU A 68 -23.62 4.60 4.38
N LEU A 69 -23.11 3.37 4.57
CA LEU A 69 -23.06 2.35 3.54
C LEU A 69 -24.45 1.77 3.20
N GLU A 70 -25.39 1.75 4.15
CA GLU A 70 -26.76 1.26 3.91
C GLU A 70 -27.56 2.13 2.93
N VAL A 71 -27.17 3.40 2.74
CA VAL A 71 -27.80 4.29 1.74
C VAL A 71 -27.55 3.78 0.31
N PHE A 72 -26.45 3.03 0.10
CA PHE A 72 -26.13 2.43 -1.17
C PHE A 72 -26.85 1.08 -1.30
N ASN A 73 -27.49 0.85 -2.44
CA ASN A 73 -28.35 -0.30 -2.65
C ASN A 73 -27.59 -1.62 -2.38
N LYS A 74 -28.09 -2.43 -1.44
CA LYS A 74 -27.49 -3.71 -1.02
C LYS A 74 -27.32 -4.70 -2.18
N GLU A 75 -28.15 -4.59 -3.22
CA GLU A 75 -28.10 -5.47 -4.40
C GLU A 75 -27.07 -5.06 -5.45
N SER A 76 -26.72 -3.76 -5.50
CA SER A 76 -25.88 -3.20 -6.57
C SER A 76 -24.42 -3.05 -6.18
N GLY A 77 -24.10 -3.13 -4.88
CA GLY A 77 -22.76 -2.88 -4.35
C GLY A 77 -22.31 -1.43 -4.48
N ILE A 78 -21.07 -1.16 -4.11
CA ILE A 78 -20.45 0.16 -4.18
C ILE A 78 -19.55 0.22 -5.41
N TRP A 79 -19.76 1.21 -6.27
CA TRP A 79 -18.94 1.45 -7.45
C TRP A 79 -18.01 2.64 -7.26
N PHE A 80 -17.01 2.79 -8.13
CA PHE A 80 -16.05 3.91 -8.04
C PHE A 80 -16.71 5.28 -8.01
N LYS A 81 -17.83 5.47 -8.73
CA LYS A 81 -18.62 6.71 -8.73
C LYS A 81 -19.22 7.05 -7.36
N ASP A 82 -19.45 6.03 -6.53
CA ASP A 82 -20.11 6.18 -5.24
C ASP A 82 -19.11 6.59 -4.14
N ILE A 83 -17.80 6.38 -4.37
CA ILE A 83 -16.73 6.71 -3.42
C ILE A 83 -16.73 8.21 -3.06
N GLU A 84 -17.12 9.08 -3.99
CA GLU A 84 -17.21 10.53 -3.74
C GLU A 84 -18.27 10.87 -2.68
N ASN A 85 -19.31 10.05 -2.56
CA ASN A 85 -20.41 10.24 -1.62
C ASN A 85 -20.15 9.64 -0.23
N LEU A 86 -19.07 8.84 -0.07
CA LEU A 86 -18.68 8.18 1.18
C LEU A 86 -17.84 9.09 2.08
N HIS A 87 -18.39 10.23 2.49
CA HIS A 87 -17.66 11.24 3.25
C HIS A 87 -17.19 10.75 4.62
N TYR A 88 -18.05 10.07 5.39
CA TYR A 88 -17.74 9.62 6.74
C TYR A 88 -16.79 8.42 6.74
N THR A 89 -16.99 7.47 5.83
CA THR A 89 -16.09 6.33 5.62
C THR A 89 -14.70 6.81 5.20
N ARG A 90 -14.62 7.78 4.28
CA ARG A 90 -13.34 8.39 3.87
C ARG A 90 -12.65 9.10 5.04
N ALA A 91 -13.41 9.83 5.86
CA ALA A 91 -12.88 10.47 7.06
C ALA A 91 -12.34 9.42 8.06
N CYS A 92 -13.06 8.31 8.28
CA CYS A 92 -12.61 7.22 9.13
C CYS A 92 -11.31 6.59 8.64
N ILE A 93 -11.20 6.28 7.34
CA ILE A 93 -9.97 5.72 6.76
C ILE A 93 -8.80 6.69 6.93
N THR A 94 -9.04 7.99 6.71
CA THR A 94 -8.02 9.03 6.90
C THR A 94 -7.55 9.07 8.36
N GLU A 95 -8.46 8.95 9.32
CA GLU A 95 -8.11 8.93 10.74
C GLU A 95 -7.39 7.64 11.15
N ILE A 96 -7.76 6.49 10.57
CA ILE A 96 -7.02 5.23 10.75
C ILE A 96 -5.58 5.40 10.25
N MET A 97 -5.37 5.97 9.07
CA MET A 97 -4.03 6.23 8.54
C MET A 97 -3.23 7.21 9.40
N ARG A 98 -3.88 8.21 9.99
CA ARG A 98 -3.26 9.14 10.94
C ARG A 98 -2.80 8.41 12.21
N PHE A 99 -3.62 7.50 12.74
CA PHE A 99 -3.33 6.76 13.97
C PHE A 99 -2.30 5.63 13.76
N ALA A 100 -2.45 4.87 12.68
CA ALA A 100 -1.67 3.67 12.37
C ALA A 100 -0.36 3.97 11.64
N CYS A 101 0.00 5.25 11.46
CA CYS A 101 1.11 5.76 10.63
C CYS A 101 2.21 4.71 10.37
N ILE A 102 2.10 4.01 9.24
CA ILE A 102 2.84 2.75 8.99
C ILE A 102 4.30 3.02 8.66
N ALA A 103 4.58 4.20 8.10
CA ALA A 103 5.92 4.67 7.78
C ALA A 103 6.12 6.09 8.35
N PRO A 104 6.27 6.26 9.67
CA PRO A 104 6.31 7.57 10.31
C PRO A 104 7.54 8.40 9.92
N LEU A 105 8.61 7.75 9.45
CA LEU A 105 9.87 8.39 9.09
C LEU A 105 10.16 8.35 7.57
N ASN A 106 9.19 7.91 6.75
CA ASN A 106 9.40 7.63 5.32
C ASN A 106 10.65 6.77 5.05
N LEU A 107 11.11 6.70 3.80
CA LEU A 107 12.41 6.11 3.47
C LEU A 107 13.53 7.11 3.79
N ILE A 108 14.73 6.59 4.06
CA ILE A 108 15.90 7.44 4.30
C ILE A 108 16.24 8.17 2.99
N HIS A 109 16.28 9.50 3.05
CA HIS A 109 16.74 10.34 1.94
C HIS A 109 18.23 10.64 2.11
N ILE A 110 19.00 10.44 1.05
CA ILE A 110 20.42 10.77 0.97
C ILE A 110 20.62 11.82 -0.14
N ASN A 111 21.43 12.84 0.14
CA ASN A 111 21.79 13.85 -0.85
C ASN A 111 22.99 13.37 -1.69
N SER A 112 22.96 13.65 -2.99
CA SER A 112 23.99 13.21 -3.94
C SER A 112 25.39 13.77 -3.65
N GLY A 113 25.49 14.79 -2.81
CA GLY A 113 26.76 15.45 -2.44
C GLY A 113 27.44 14.92 -1.18
N CYS A 114 26.83 13.98 -0.44
CA CYS A 114 27.44 13.37 0.73
C CYS A 114 28.00 11.99 0.35
N ILE A 115 29.31 11.95 0.07
CA ILE A 115 30.08 10.72 -0.06
C ILE A 115 30.81 10.53 1.27
N ILE A 116 30.57 9.39 1.93
CA ILE A 116 31.28 8.97 3.15
C ILE A 116 32.61 8.31 2.76
#